data_AF-C0EAU4-F1
#
_entry.id   AF-C0EAU4-F1
#
_cell.length_a   1.000
_cell.length_b   1.000
_cell.length_c   1.000
_cell.angle_alpha   90.00
_cell.angle_beta   90.00
_cell.angle_gamma   90.00
#
_symmetry.space_group_name_H-M   'P 1'
#
loop_
_entity.id
_entity.type
_entity.pdbx_description
1 polymer ?
#
loop_
_entity_poly.entity_id
_entity_poly.type
_entity_poly.pdbx_seq_one_letter_code
_entity_poly.pdbx_strand_id
1 'polypeptide(L)'
;MKRIFTIILSMLLVLGLAACGGTQELSPTSEMSSGNGSGEMVQTDSNILIVYDSSQKDVEKAAKVLEETLGGDLSDMNSSSGLQSDTYEFVLLGFAAQDNALPEAVQTFLQNDGLRARTIYPFVLGEGNEPDSIFSAISQLQPGALFGGSALMMTSDTGEPEIREWAENLNLDRDDIAPENSGSNTVATGVVTPQEQQVLYLWEEGNAPAQTEYTINNGGYSDDPDFRPYITSFPVPKGVEVKGAVLICPGGAFQFRSEQPEGIDVAEALSALGYQSFVVDYRLRPYTQQEGALDLARAVRFVRSHADEYSIDPQDIAVMGFSAGGILSGEMLLNFDGDVSPSTLDPKYQPDGLDSISADAAACGMIYSFYGRLSFGTTDAELLRSGNLPPTFYCYGARDPFYEQFLANADAAQDAGVLVERLQLDGMPHGFGASGDWIPTYDMWLSEIFMSN
;
A
#
# COMPACT_ATOMS: atom_id res chain seq x y z
N MET A 1 34.81 -0.99 13.29
CA MET A 1 35.19 -2.38 12.96
C MET A 1 34.00 -3.28 13.26
N LYS A 2 33.00 -3.28 12.37
CA LYS A 2 31.76 -4.07 12.50
C LYS A 2 32.02 -5.50 11.98
N ARG A 3 31.42 -6.48 12.64
CA ARG A 3 31.80 -7.90 12.66
C ARG A 3 31.31 -8.65 11.41
N ILE A 4 32.24 -9.31 10.72
CA ILE A 4 31.99 -10.40 9.78
C ILE A 4 32.00 -11.69 10.59
N PHE A 5 30.89 -12.43 10.69
CA PHE A 5 30.89 -13.87 11.02
C PHE A 5 29.57 -14.55 10.57
N THR A 6 29.66 -15.18 9.40
CA THR A 6 29.21 -16.52 8.94
C THR A 6 28.07 -17.27 9.67
N ILE A 7 27.13 -17.87 8.92
CA ILE A 7 26.89 -19.34 8.85
C ILE A 7 26.17 -19.75 7.54
N ILE A 8 26.73 -20.80 6.91
CA ILE A 8 26.35 -21.55 5.70
C ILE A 8 25.81 -22.92 6.15
N LEU A 9 24.74 -23.46 5.52
CA LEU A 9 24.42 -24.89 5.23
C LEU A 9 22.93 -24.98 4.83
N SER A 10 22.41 -25.77 3.88
CA SER A 10 22.93 -26.70 2.86
C SER A 10 21.74 -27.22 2.03
N MET A 11 21.95 -27.38 0.72
CA MET A 11 21.10 -28.11 -0.24
C MET A 11 21.15 -29.65 -0.06
N LEU A 12 20.16 -30.31 -0.70
CA LEU A 12 20.12 -31.66 -1.32
C LEU A 12 19.29 -32.79 -0.66
N LEU A 13 18.23 -33.24 -1.35
CA LEU A 13 18.09 -34.55 -2.05
C LEU A 13 16.68 -34.62 -2.71
N VAL A 14 16.44 -34.76 -4.03
CA VAL A 14 16.64 -35.86 -5.04
C VAL A 14 15.31 -36.46 -5.54
N LEU A 15 15.11 -36.27 -6.86
CA LEU A 15 14.47 -37.05 -7.95
C LEU A 15 13.47 -38.21 -7.75
N GLY A 16 12.53 -38.25 -8.72
CA GLY A 16 11.90 -39.43 -9.35
C GLY A 16 10.39 -39.18 -9.58
N LEU A 17 9.75 -39.28 -10.76
CA LEU A 17 9.91 -40.17 -11.91
C LEU A 17 9.16 -39.59 -13.14
N ALA A 18 9.52 -40.13 -14.31
CA ALA A 18 9.17 -39.66 -15.64
C ALA A 18 7.87 -40.23 -16.24
N ALA A 19 7.45 -39.53 -17.31
CA ALA A 19 6.91 -40.03 -18.59
C ALA A 19 5.41 -40.41 -18.71
N CYS A 20 4.73 -39.67 -19.59
CA CYS A 20 3.96 -40.09 -20.78
C CYS A 20 3.34 -38.79 -21.36
N GLY A 21 3.54 -38.32 -22.59
CA GLY A 21 3.74 -39.00 -23.87
C GLY A 21 2.46 -38.83 -24.70
N GLY A 22 2.41 -37.87 -25.63
CA GLY A 22 1.28 -37.69 -26.55
C GLY A 22 1.29 -36.40 -27.35
N THR A 23 2.05 -36.37 -28.45
CA THR A 23 1.99 -35.38 -29.53
C THR A 23 0.73 -35.59 -30.39
N GLN A 24 0.00 -34.51 -30.73
CA GLN A 24 -0.89 -34.50 -31.88
C GLN A 24 -0.80 -33.19 -32.67
N GLU A 25 -0.79 -33.36 -33.99
CA GLU A 25 -0.46 -32.43 -35.06
C GLU A 25 -1.48 -31.31 -35.26
N LEU A 26 -0.97 -30.15 -35.68
CA LEU A 26 -1.73 -29.04 -36.25
C LEU A 26 -2.01 -29.30 -37.73
N SER A 27 -3.24 -29.01 -38.18
CA SER A 27 -3.52 -28.67 -39.58
C SER A 27 -4.71 -27.70 -39.67
N PRO A 28 -4.69 -26.73 -40.61
CA PRO A 28 -5.60 -25.60 -40.63
C PRO A 28 -6.78 -25.83 -41.58
N THR A 29 -7.95 -25.30 -41.24
CA THR A 29 -9.03 -25.06 -42.21
C THR A 29 -9.76 -23.77 -41.88
N SER A 30 -9.71 -22.85 -42.84
CA SER A 30 -10.56 -21.67 -42.98
C SER A 30 -11.96 -22.07 -43.47
N GLU A 31 -13.03 -21.53 -42.88
CA GLU A 31 -14.29 -21.30 -43.59
C GLU A 31 -15.08 -20.13 -42.97
N MET A 32 -15.74 -19.37 -43.84
CA MET A 32 -16.43 -18.10 -43.62
C MET A 32 -17.89 -18.28 -43.15
N SER A 33 -18.38 -17.21 -42.50
CA SER A 33 -19.79 -16.73 -42.46
C SER A 33 -20.77 -17.40 -41.49
N SER A 34 -21.20 -16.67 -40.45
CA SER A 34 -22.49 -15.93 -40.49
C SER A 34 -22.66 -15.12 -39.20
N GLY A 35 -23.03 -13.85 -39.36
CA GLY A 35 -23.24 -12.94 -38.24
C GLY A 35 -24.50 -13.29 -37.45
N ASN A 36 -24.39 -13.19 -36.13
CA ASN A 36 -25.51 -12.99 -35.24
C ASN A 36 -25.02 -12.14 -34.07
N GLY A 37 -25.67 -11.00 -33.83
CA GLY A 37 -25.24 -10.00 -32.86
C GLY A 37 -25.30 -10.51 -31.42
N SER A 38 -24.14 -10.58 -30.79
CA SER A 38 -23.93 -10.44 -29.35
C SER A 38 -23.05 -9.21 -29.19
N GLY A 39 -23.43 -8.28 -28.30
CA GLY A 39 -22.62 -7.09 -28.02
C GLY A 39 -21.24 -7.51 -27.53
N GLU A 40 -20.24 -7.39 -28.40
CA GLU A 40 -18.84 -7.44 -28.00
C GLU A 40 -18.55 -6.16 -27.22
N MET A 41 -17.92 -6.31 -26.04
CA MET A 41 -17.34 -5.20 -25.29
C MET A 41 -16.45 -4.38 -26.22
N VAL A 42 -16.74 -3.09 -26.35
CA VAL A 42 -15.77 -2.14 -26.85
C VAL A 42 -14.90 -1.80 -25.65
N GLN A 43 -13.85 -2.60 -25.42
CA GLN A 43 -12.86 -2.31 -24.39
C GLN A 43 -12.21 -0.97 -24.74
N THR A 44 -12.40 0.02 -23.86
CA THR A 44 -11.66 1.28 -23.94
C THR A 44 -10.31 1.10 -23.24
N ASP A 45 -9.29 1.89 -23.58
CA ASP A 45 -7.98 1.86 -22.88
C ASP A 45 -8.09 2.46 -21.44
N SER A 46 -9.16 2.16 -20.70
CA SER A 46 -9.45 2.75 -19.39
C SER A 46 -9.13 1.79 -18.24
N ASN A 47 -8.47 2.29 -17.19
CA ASN A 47 -8.15 1.54 -15.97
C ASN A 47 -9.36 1.40 -15.01
N ILE A 48 -10.55 1.89 -15.39
CA ILE A 48 -11.76 1.92 -14.55
C ILE A 48 -12.79 0.90 -15.08
N LEU A 49 -13.23 0.00 -14.19
CA LEU A 49 -14.35 -0.90 -14.42
C LEU A 49 -15.54 -0.51 -13.55
N ILE A 50 -16.70 -0.31 -14.16
CA ILE A 50 -17.95 -0.05 -13.45
C ILE A 50 -18.83 -1.29 -13.56
N VAL A 51 -18.89 -2.07 -12.48
CA VAL A 51 -19.72 -3.28 -12.41
C VAL A 51 -20.95 -3.00 -11.59
N TYR A 52 -22.12 -3.35 -12.12
CA TYR A 52 -23.39 -3.09 -11.45
C TYR A 52 -24.38 -4.24 -11.60
N ASP A 53 -25.29 -4.35 -10.63
CA ASP A 53 -26.45 -5.23 -10.71
C ASP A 53 -27.56 -4.58 -11.53
N SER A 54 -27.70 -4.97 -12.80
CA SER A 54 -28.73 -4.46 -13.72
C SER A 54 -30.17 -4.78 -13.31
N SER A 55 -30.39 -5.65 -12.32
CA SER A 55 -31.72 -5.88 -11.77
C SER A 55 -32.28 -4.67 -11.01
N GLN A 56 -31.40 -3.74 -10.61
CA GLN A 56 -31.73 -2.55 -9.84
C GLN A 56 -31.62 -1.29 -10.71
N LYS A 57 -32.77 -0.70 -11.07
CA LYS A 57 -32.83 0.43 -12.01
C LYS A 57 -32.07 1.68 -11.55
N ASP A 58 -32.14 1.98 -10.26
CA ASP A 58 -31.46 3.18 -9.72
C ASP A 58 -29.94 2.96 -9.63
N VAL A 59 -29.49 1.71 -9.44
CA VAL A 59 -28.07 1.33 -9.52
C VAL A 59 -27.58 1.41 -10.97
N GLU A 60 -28.34 0.88 -11.95
CA GLU A 60 -28.02 1.01 -13.38
C GLU A 60 -27.95 2.49 -13.80
N LYS A 61 -28.86 3.32 -13.29
CA LYS A 61 -28.85 4.76 -13.55
C LYS A 61 -27.57 5.40 -13.00
N ALA A 62 -27.20 5.10 -11.76
CA ALA A 62 -25.98 5.60 -11.15
C ALA A 62 -24.74 5.14 -11.92
N ALA A 63 -24.67 3.87 -12.33
CA ALA A 63 -23.56 3.31 -13.09
C ALA A 63 -23.32 4.07 -14.41
N LYS A 64 -24.40 4.45 -15.13
CA LYS A 64 -24.30 5.27 -16.34
C LYS A 64 -23.82 6.70 -16.07
N VAL A 65 -24.25 7.30 -14.96
CA VAL A 65 -23.77 8.62 -14.55
C VAL A 65 -22.27 8.56 -14.22
N LEU A 66 -21.83 7.49 -13.57
CA LEU A 66 -20.42 7.25 -13.25
C LEU A 66 -19.59 7.06 -14.53
N GLU A 67 -20.05 6.22 -15.47
CA GLU A 67 -19.41 6.03 -16.78
C GLU A 67 -19.27 7.36 -17.54
N GLU A 68 -20.33 8.16 -17.58
CA GLU A 68 -20.31 9.48 -18.22
C GLU A 68 -19.36 10.48 -17.54
N THR A 69 -19.07 10.30 -16.24
CA THR A 69 -18.29 11.25 -15.44
C THR A 69 -16.82 10.89 -15.41
N LEU A 70 -16.50 9.61 -15.22
CA LEU A 70 -15.15 9.10 -15.00
C LEU A 70 -14.51 8.52 -16.26
N GLY A 71 -15.30 8.18 -17.27
CA GLY A 71 -14.88 7.18 -18.24
C GLY A 71 -14.77 5.79 -17.59
N GLY A 72 -14.51 4.76 -18.39
CA GLY A 72 -14.43 3.39 -17.91
C GLY A 72 -15.37 2.44 -18.63
N ASP A 73 -15.13 1.15 -18.45
CA ASP A 73 -15.91 0.10 -19.07
C ASP A 73 -17.06 -0.31 -18.17
N LEU A 74 -18.28 -0.30 -18.73
CA LEU A 74 -19.50 -0.63 -18.02
C LEU A 74 -19.83 -2.12 -18.18
N SER A 75 -20.04 -2.84 -17.06
CA SER A 75 -20.35 -4.26 -17.08
C SER A 75 -21.51 -4.65 -16.17
N ASP A 76 -22.42 -5.46 -16.70
CA ASP A 76 -23.51 -6.03 -15.91
C ASP A 76 -23.07 -7.36 -15.27
N MET A 77 -23.08 -7.34 -13.94
CA MET A 77 -22.74 -8.46 -13.04
C MET A 77 -23.55 -9.73 -13.30
N ASN A 78 -24.77 -9.60 -13.83
CA ASN A 78 -25.63 -10.74 -14.14
C ASN A 78 -25.33 -11.39 -15.50
N SER A 79 -24.46 -10.77 -16.31
CA SER A 79 -24.16 -11.17 -17.68
C SER A 79 -22.68 -11.48 -17.93
N SER A 80 -21.82 -11.22 -16.95
CA SER A 80 -20.37 -11.38 -17.04
C SER A 80 -19.94 -12.84 -17.13
N SER A 81 -19.88 -13.38 -18.36
CA SER A 81 -19.05 -14.53 -18.66
C SER A 81 -17.70 -14.05 -19.19
N GLY A 82 -16.67 -14.03 -18.35
CA GLY A 82 -15.28 -13.82 -18.78
C GLY A 82 -14.81 -12.36 -18.85
N LEU A 83 -15.10 -11.54 -17.83
CA LEU A 83 -14.40 -10.28 -17.65
C LEU A 83 -12.90 -10.58 -17.49
N GLN A 84 -12.06 -9.95 -18.32
CA GLN A 84 -10.62 -9.88 -18.08
C GLN A 84 -10.36 -8.76 -17.06
N SER A 85 -10.82 -8.98 -15.83
CA SER A 85 -10.71 -8.05 -14.70
C SER A 85 -9.26 -7.67 -14.37
N ASP A 86 -8.30 -8.44 -14.88
CA ASP A 86 -6.86 -8.21 -14.78
C ASP A 86 -6.38 -6.90 -15.42
N THR A 87 -7.20 -6.25 -16.26
CA THR A 87 -6.82 -5.00 -16.96
C THR A 87 -7.23 -3.71 -16.26
N TYR A 88 -8.00 -3.78 -15.17
CA TYR A 88 -8.52 -2.59 -14.46
C TYR A 88 -7.91 -2.43 -13.08
N GLU A 89 -7.60 -1.20 -12.69
CA GLU A 89 -7.06 -0.84 -11.37
C GLU A 89 -8.17 -0.50 -10.36
N PHE A 90 -9.20 0.21 -10.85
CA PHE A 90 -10.31 0.69 -10.05
C PHE A 90 -11.61 -0.03 -10.42
N VAL A 91 -12.35 -0.48 -9.42
CA VAL A 91 -13.64 -1.15 -9.60
C VAL A 91 -14.73 -0.43 -8.83
N LEU A 92 -15.66 0.20 -9.54
CA LEU A 92 -16.87 0.75 -8.93
C LEU A 92 -17.93 -0.34 -8.90
N LEU A 93 -18.34 -0.75 -7.71
CA LEU A 93 -19.22 -1.90 -7.50
C LEU A 93 -20.61 -1.46 -7.04
N GLY A 94 -21.58 -1.58 -7.94
CA GLY A 94 -22.96 -1.14 -7.76
C GLY A 94 -23.94 -2.24 -7.41
N PHE A 95 -24.66 -2.09 -6.30
CA PHE A 95 -25.71 -3.06 -5.92
C PHE A 95 -26.71 -2.45 -4.93
N ALA A 96 -27.84 -3.14 -4.75
CA ALA A 96 -28.76 -2.82 -3.66
C ALA A 96 -28.47 -3.68 -2.43
N ALA A 97 -28.50 -3.10 -1.23
CA ALA A 97 -28.34 -3.83 0.02
C ALA A 97 -29.35 -3.35 1.07
N GLN A 98 -29.64 -4.22 2.03
CA GLN A 98 -30.45 -3.90 3.20
C GLN A 98 -29.75 -4.44 4.43
N ASP A 99 -29.64 -3.62 5.48
CA ASP A 99 -29.00 -3.99 6.75
C ASP A 99 -27.60 -4.60 6.57
N ASN A 100 -26.81 -4.07 5.61
CA ASN A 100 -25.44 -4.49 5.27
C ASN A 100 -25.32 -5.85 4.57
N ALA A 101 -26.43 -6.49 4.18
CA ALA A 101 -26.39 -7.80 3.52
C ALA A 101 -26.09 -7.68 2.02
N LEU A 102 -25.00 -8.31 1.57
CA LEU A 102 -24.64 -8.37 0.15
C LEU A 102 -25.59 -9.32 -0.63
N PRO A 103 -26.14 -8.91 -1.78
CA PRO A 103 -26.92 -9.79 -2.66
C PRO A 103 -26.14 -11.00 -3.16
N GLU A 104 -26.83 -12.10 -3.46
CA GLU A 104 -26.22 -13.32 -3.99
C GLU A 104 -25.43 -13.07 -5.29
N ALA A 105 -25.93 -12.19 -6.16
CA ALA A 105 -25.22 -11.78 -7.38
C ALA A 105 -23.84 -11.16 -7.07
N VAL A 106 -23.80 -10.25 -6.09
CA VAL A 106 -22.56 -9.60 -5.63
C VAL A 106 -21.62 -10.61 -5.00
N GLN A 107 -22.14 -11.51 -4.17
CA GLN A 107 -21.32 -12.56 -3.55
C GLN A 107 -20.71 -13.48 -4.61
N THR A 108 -21.51 -13.88 -5.60
CA THR A 108 -21.08 -14.75 -6.71
C THR A 108 -20.03 -14.07 -7.58
N PHE A 109 -20.28 -12.81 -7.94
CA PHE A 109 -19.34 -11.99 -8.71
C PHE A 109 -18.00 -11.85 -7.98
N LEU A 110 -18.03 -11.43 -6.72
CA LEU A 110 -16.84 -11.33 -5.89
C LEU A 110 -16.10 -12.68 -5.81
N GLN A 111 -16.80 -13.79 -5.61
CA GLN A 111 -16.17 -15.12 -5.53
C GLN A 111 -15.57 -15.61 -6.85
N ASN A 112 -16.14 -15.24 -8.01
CA ASN A 112 -15.78 -15.80 -9.31
C ASN A 112 -14.83 -14.92 -10.15
N ASP A 113 -14.95 -13.59 -10.08
CA ASP A 113 -14.32 -12.66 -11.04
C ASP A 113 -13.03 -12.00 -10.52
N GLY A 114 -12.44 -12.53 -9.44
CA GLY A 114 -11.04 -12.28 -9.07
C GLY A 114 -10.64 -10.81 -8.99
N LEU A 115 -11.38 -9.99 -8.23
CA LEU A 115 -11.00 -8.59 -7.95
C LEU A 115 -9.80 -8.44 -7.00
N ARG A 116 -8.89 -9.41 -7.03
CA ARG A 116 -7.74 -9.49 -6.13
C ARG A 116 -6.79 -8.32 -6.44
N ALA A 117 -6.42 -7.58 -5.40
CA ALA A 117 -5.53 -6.41 -5.46
C ALA A 117 -6.04 -5.18 -6.24
N ARG A 118 -7.36 -4.97 -6.33
CA ARG A 118 -7.98 -3.77 -6.94
C ARG A 118 -8.65 -2.89 -5.91
N THR A 119 -8.72 -1.59 -6.18
CA THR A 119 -9.40 -0.62 -5.30
C THR A 119 -10.88 -0.58 -5.64
N ILE A 120 -11.69 -1.09 -4.71
CA ILE A 120 -13.14 -1.18 -4.83
C ILE A 120 -13.79 0.07 -4.22
N TYR A 121 -14.68 0.69 -5.00
CA TYR A 121 -15.53 1.81 -4.60
C TYR A 121 -17.00 1.36 -4.65
N PRO A 122 -17.61 0.94 -3.53
CA PRO A 122 -19.00 0.52 -3.51
C PRO A 122 -19.93 1.73 -3.72
N PHE A 123 -20.95 1.56 -4.57
CA PHE A 123 -22.10 2.47 -4.62
C PHE A 123 -23.39 1.67 -4.38
N VAL A 124 -23.99 1.90 -3.21
CA VAL A 124 -24.97 0.98 -2.61
C VAL A 124 -26.33 1.65 -2.50
N LEU A 125 -27.34 1.04 -3.10
CA LEU A 125 -28.73 1.47 -2.97
C LEU A 125 -29.41 0.79 -1.76
N GLY A 126 -29.99 1.57 -0.85
CA GLY A 126 -30.88 1.05 0.19
C GLY A 126 -30.64 1.64 1.57
N GLU A 127 -31.54 1.32 2.50
CA GLU A 127 -31.52 1.85 3.87
C GLU A 127 -30.88 0.86 4.86
N GLY A 128 -30.37 1.39 5.97
CA GLY A 128 -29.76 0.59 7.05
C GLY A 128 -28.36 0.05 6.73
N ASN A 129 -27.73 0.56 5.67
CA ASN A 129 -26.37 0.21 5.29
C ASN A 129 -25.37 1.21 5.88
N GLU A 130 -24.27 0.70 6.43
CA GLU A 130 -23.15 1.44 6.99
C GLU A 130 -21.90 1.14 6.16
N PRO A 131 -21.14 2.17 5.71
CA PRO A 131 -19.96 1.99 4.86
C PRO A 131 -18.98 0.94 5.38
N ASP A 132 -18.56 1.05 6.64
CA ASP A 132 -17.60 0.12 7.27
C ASP A 132 -18.10 -1.34 7.26
N SER A 133 -19.41 -1.54 7.40
CA SER A 133 -20.02 -2.87 7.41
C SER A 133 -20.08 -3.46 6.01
N ILE A 134 -20.38 -2.64 4.99
CA ILE A 134 -20.32 -3.04 3.58
C ILE A 134 -18.88 -3.39 3.19
N PHE A 135 -17.90 -2.54 3.53
CA PHE A 135 -16.49 -2.82 3.31
C PHE A 135 -16.06 -4.13 3.98
N SER A 136 -16.46 -4.35 5.23
CA SER A 136 -16.18 -5.60 5.93
C SER A 136 -16.78 -6.82 5.23
N ALA A 137 -18.03 -6.73 4.76
CA ALA A 137 -18.70 -7.82 4.06
C ALA A 137 -18.03 -8.16 2.72
N ILE A 138 -17.61 -7.14 1.95
CA ILE A 138 -16.86 -7.34 0.70
C ILE A 138 -15.48 -7.94 0.99
N SER A 139 -14.79 -7.44 2.02
CA SER A 139 -13.45 -7.90 2.42
C SER A 139 -13.43 -9.39 2.81
N GLN A 140 -14.50 -9.88 3.46
CA GLN A 140 -14.62 -11.31 3.79
C GLN A 140 -14.70 -12.20 2.55
N LEU A 141 -15.29 -11.72 1.46
CA LEU A 141 -15.46 -12.47 0.22
C LEU A 141 -14.29 -12.27 -0.75
N GLN A 142 -13.59 -11.14 -0.66
CA GLN A 142 -12.35 -10.85 -1.38
C GLN A 142 -11.23 -10.46 -0.42
N PRO A 143 -10.60 -11.46 0.26
CA PRO A 143 -9.41 -11.20 1.04
C PRO A 143 -8.31 -10.63 0.14
N GLY A 144 -7.94 -9.36 0.33
CA GLY A 144 -6.95 -8.65 -0.48
C GLY A 144 -7.49 -7.61 -1.46
N ALA A 145 -8.80 -7.33 -1.46
CA ALA A 145 -9.32 -6.14 -2.12
C ALA A 145 -8.89 -4.86 -1.37
N LEU A 146 -8.46 -3.85 -2.12
CA LEU A 146 -8.28 -2.49 -1.63
C LEU A 146 -9.65 -1.79 -1.60
N PHE A 147 -9.83 -0.82 -0.71
CA PHE A 147 -11.05 -0.03 -0.66
C PHE A 147 -10.71 1.44 -0.80
N GLY A 148 -11.42 2.11 -1.69
CA GLY A 148 -11.39 3.55 -1.77
C GLY A 148 -12.00 4.18 -0.52
N GLY A 149 -11.50 5.35 -0.12
CA GLY A 149 -11.90 6.05 1.11
C GLY A 149 -13.37 6.52 1.15
N SER A 150 -14.19 6.22 0.15
CA SER A 150 -15.62 6.53 0.19
C SER A 150 -16.48 5.48 -0.53
N ALA A 151 -17.53 5.02 0.15
CA ALA A 151 -18.66 4.32 -0.46
C ALA A 151 -19.80 5.33 -0.69
N LEU A 152 -20.43 5.28 -1.86
CA LEU A 152 -21.62 6.08 -2.13
C LEU A 152 -22.86 5.36 -1.60
N MET A 153 -23.47 5.89 -0.54
CA MET A 153 -24.75 5.38 -0.03
C MET A 153 -25.90 6.12 -0.68
N MET A 154 -26.69 5.41 -1.48
CA MET A 154 -27.77 5.95 -2.30
C MET A 154 -29.14 5.55 -1.75
N THR A 155 -30.11 6.43 -1.95
CA THR A 155 -31.54 6.15 -1.82
C THR A 155 -32.22 6.33 -3.19
N SER A 156 -33.50 6.00 -3.31
CA SER A 156 -34.25 6.27 -4.54
C SER A 156 -34.34 7.76 -4.90
N ASP A 157 -34.06 8.65 -3.95
CA ASP A 157 -34.09 10.10 -4.12
C ASP A 157 -32.72 10.71 -4.43
N THR A 158 -31.64 9.90 -4.39
CA THR A 158 -30.28 10.35 -4.71
C THR A 158 -30.21 10.86 -6.15
N GLY A 159 -29.78 12.10 -6.31
CA GLY A 159 -29.77 12.80 -7.60
C GLY A 159 -28.48 12.57 -8.38
N GLU A 160 -28.54 12.76 -9.71
CA GLU A 160 -27.35 12.72 -10.57
C GLU A 160 -26.23 13.69 -10.12
N PRO A 161 -26.50 14.93 -9.67
CA PRO A 161 -25.45 15.83 -9.21
C PRO A 161 -24.64 15.29 -8.02
N GLU A 162 -25.29 14.58 -7.09
CA GLU A 162 -24.65 13.99 -5.91
C GLU A 162 -23.74 12.81 -6.32
N ILE A 163 -24.19 11.99 -7.27
CA ILE A 163 -23.40 10.90 -7.84
C ILE A 163 -22.17 11.44 -8.57
N ARG A 164 -22.32 12.54 -9.34
CA ARG A 164 -21.19 13.19 -10.02
C ARG A 164 -20.20 13.81 -9.05
N GLU A 165 -20.69 14.51 -8.03
CA GLU A 165 -19.82 15.09 -6.99
C GLU A 165 -19.04 14.00 -6.26
N TRP A 166 -19.67 12.88 -5.91
CA TRP A 166 -18.96 11.74 -5.33
C TRP A 166 -17.88 11.21 -6.28
N ALA A 167 -18.22 10.98 -7.55
CA ALA A 167 -17.30 10.47 -8.56
C ALA A 167 -16.09 11.39 -8.78
N GLU A 168 -16.31 12.70 -8.94
CA GLU A 168 -15.26 13.70 -9.12
C GLU A 168 -14.32 13.76 -7.91
N ASN A 169 -14.84 13.53 -6.69
CA ASN A 169 -14.05 13.48 -5.47
C ASN A 169 -13.24 12.17 -5.32
N LEU A 170 -13.53 11.13 -6.10
CA LEU A 170 -12.73 9.90 -6.07
C LEU A 170 -11.32 10.09 -6.63
N ASN A 171 -11.11 11.11 -7.47
CA ASN A 171 -9.82 11.39 -8.13
C ASN A 171 -9.22 10.17 -8.86
N LEU A 172 -10.05 9.35 -9.51
CA LEU A 172 -9.61 8.13 -10.24
C LEU A 172 -8.87 8.43 -11.54
N ASP A 173 -8.92 9.68 -11.98
CA ASP A 173 -8.35 10.18 -13.25
C ASP A 173 -6.92 10.73 -13.05
N ARG A 174 -6.18 10.21 -12.05
CA ARG A 174 -4.74 10.44 -11.99
C ARG A 174 -4.08 9.39 -12.86
N ASP A 175 -3.90 9.75 -14.13
CA ASP A 175 -2.80 9.25 -14.96
C ASP A 175 -1.58 9.00 -14.05
N ASP A 176 -1.16 7.74 -13.95
CA ASP A 176 0.10 7.26 -13.38
C ASP A 176 0.61 8.00 -12.11
N ILE A 177 0.22 7.55 -10.91
CA ILE A 177 0.99 7.89 -9.69
C ILE A 177 2.41 7.33 -9.79
N ALA A 178 2.62 6.28 -10.60
CA ALA A 178 3.97 5.84 -10.95
C ALA A 178 4.71 6.97 -11.70
N PRO A 179 5.96 7.31 -11.30
CA PRO A 179 6.70 8.36 -11.98
C PRO A 179 6.83 8.08 -13.49
N GLU A 180 6.74 9.12 -14.34
CA GLU A 180 7.02 8.98 -15.77
C GLU A 180 8.38 8.27 -15.97
N ASN A 181 8.41 7.21 -16.78
CA ASN A 181 9.57 6.33 -17.03
C ASN A 181 10.71 6.99 -17.85
N SER A 182 11.00 8.27 -17.58
CA SER A 182 12.22 8.92 -18.05
C SER A 182 13.33 8.65 -17.03
N GLY A 183 14.53 8.24 -17.47
CA GLY A 183 15.67 7.92 -16.59
C GLY A 183 16.21 9.08 -15.73
N SER A 184 15.52 10.22 -15.69
CA SER A 184 15.78 11.36 -14.80
C SER A 184 14.80 11.44 -13.62
N ASN A 185 13.88 10.47 -13.48
CA ASN A 185 12.78 10.52 -12.51
C ASN A 185 13.00 9.57 -11.32
N THR A 186 14.24 9.55 -10.81
CA THR A 186 14.63 8.74 -9.66
C THR A 186 15.12 9.62 -8.52
N VAL A 187 15.14 9.10 -7.30
CA VAL A 187 15.74 9.79 -6.13
C VAL A 187 17.24 10.07 -6.28
N ALA A 188 17.93 9.38 -7.19
CA ALA A 188 19.37 9.58 -7.42
C ALA A 188 19.67 10.73 -8.40
N THR A 189 18.72 11.05 -9.30
CA THR A 189 18.96 11.97 -10.42
C THR A 189 17.93 13.09 -10.56
N GLY A 190 16.75 12.91 -9.95
CA GLY A 190 15.66 13.87 -9.98
C GLY A 190 15.96 15.14 -9.19
N VAL A 191 15.45 16.26 -9.70
CA VAL A 191 15.47 17.54 -8.96
C VAL A 191 14.25 17.55 -8.04
N VAL A 192 14.46 17.82 -6.75
CA VAL A 192 13.37 17.85 -5.78
C VAL A 192 12.49 19.10 -5.96
N THR A 193 11.19 18.96 -5.69
CA THR A 193 10.23 20.08 -5.66
C THR A 193 9.61 20.22 -4.26
N PRO A 194 10.31 20.80 -3.27
CA PRO A 194 9.93 20.70 -1.85
C PRO A 194 8.63 21.41 -1.44
N GLN A 195 8.02 22.18 -2.34
CA GLN A 195 6.76 22.90 -2.12
C GLN A 195 5.61 22.33 -2.97
N GLU A 196 5.86 21.26 -3.73
CA GLU A 196 4.90 20.64 -4.63
C GLU A 196 4.93 19.12 -4.40
N GLN A 197 3.77 18.48 -4.58
CA GLN A 197 3.73 17.02 -4.55
C GLN A 197 4.56 16.47 -5.72
N GLN A 198 5.41 15.50 -5.43
CA GLN A 198 6.30 14.86 -6.38
C GLN A 198 6.37 13.37 -6.17
N VAL A 199 6.47 12.61 -7.25
CA VAL A 199 6.72 11.17 -7.23
C VAL A 199 8.07 10.86 -7.88
N LEU A 200 8.91 10.06 -7.23
CA LEU A 200 10.22 9.64 -7.73
C LEU A 200 10.46 8.15 -7.53
N TYR A 201 11.02 7.46 -8.52
CA TYR A 201 11.45 6.07 -8.33
C TYR A 201 12.62 5.99 -7.34
N LEU A 202 12.61 5.00 -6.45
CA LEU A 202 13.69 4.82 -5.47
C LEU A 202 14.97 4.26 -6.10
N TRP A 203 14.83 3.53 -7.20
CA TRP A 203 15.93 2.86 -7.89
C TRP A 203 15.94 3.16 -9.38
N GLU A 204 17.14 3.21 -9.95
CA GLU A 204 17.32 3.13 -11.40
C GLU A 204 16.74 1.82 -11.95
N GLU A 205 16.27 1.87 -13.19
CA GLU A 205 15.73 0.71 -13.88
C GLU A 205 16.76 -0.44 -13.88
N GLY A 206 16.33 -1.62 -13.41
CA GLY A 206 17.19 -2.80 -13.29
C GLY A 206 18.27 -2.74 -12.20
N ASN A 207 18.27 -1.72 -11.32
CA ASN A 207 19.22 -1.59 -10.22
C ASN A 207 18.56 -1.63 -8.83
N ALA A 208 17.29 -2.04 -8.72
CA ALA A 208 16.68 -2.34 -7.44
C ALA A 208 17.30 -3.63 -6.86
N PRO A 209 17.91 -3.60 -5.66
CA PRO A 209 18.61 -4.75 -5.08
C PRO A 209 17.61 -5.88 -4.79
N ALA A 210 17.86 -7.08 -5.32
CA ALA A 210 16.93 -8.20 -5.20
C ALA A 210 17.62 -9.57 -5.11
N GLN A 211 17.06 -10.46 -4.30
CA GLN A 211 17.36 -11.89 -4.29
C GLN A 211 16.21 -12.71 -4.90
N THR A 212 15.00 -12.13 -4.95
CA THR A 212 13.81 -12.76 -5.49
C THR A 212 13.81 -12.69 -7.01
N GLU A 213 13.71 -13.85 -7.67
CA GLU A 213 13.45 -13.92 -9.11
C GLU A 213 11.94 -13.91 -9.36
N TYR A 214 11.42 -12.74 -9.72
CA TYR A 214 10.02 -12.55 -10.08
C TYR A 214 9.91 -12.23 -11.57
N THR A 215 9.19 -13.05 -12.33
CA THR A 215 9.17 -12.94 -13.81
C THR A 215 7.77 -12.94 -14.41
N ILE A 216 6.76 -13.44 -13.69
CA ILE A 216 5.36 -13.49 -14.12
C ILE A 216 4.47 -13.34 -12.89
N ASN A 217 3.52 -12.40 -12.95
CA ASN A 217 2.38 -12.37 -12.04
C ASN A 217 1.30 -13.32 -12.57
N ASN A 218 0.77 -14.18 -11.70
CA ASN A 218 -0.32 -15.10 -12.04
C ASN A 218 -1.64 -14.71 -11.35
N GLY A 219 -1.79 -13.43 -10.99
CA GLY A 219 -2.90 -12.90 -10.20
C GLY A 219 -2.78 -13.16 -8.69
N GLY A 220 -1.61 -13.60 -8.23
CA GLY A 220 -1.31 -13.90 -6.82
C GLY A 220 -0.68 -12.74 -6.04
N TYR A 221 -0.25 -11.69 -6.73
CA TYR A 221 0.47 -10.55 -6.16
C TYR A 221 -0.11 -9.23 -6.67
N SER A 222 -0.01 -8.18 -5.85
CA SER A 222 -0.53 -6.86 -6.20
C SER A 222 0.24 -6.20 -7.33
N ASP A 223 1.55 -6.42 -7.40
CA ASP A 223 2.41 -5.76 -8.37
C ASP A 223 2.92 -6.74 -9.43
N ASP A 224 3.05 -6.26 -10.66
CA ASP A 224 3.71 -6.99 -11.74
C ASP A 224 5.24 -6.98 -11.59
N PRO A 225 5.96 -7.90 -12.27
CA PRO A 225 7.42 -8.03 -12.15
C PRO A 225 8.23 -6.79 -12.52
N ASP A 226 7.64 -5.86 -13.25
CA ASP A 226 8.23 -4.59 -13.66
C ASP A 226 7.94 -3.44 -12.69
N PHE A 227 7.19 -3.68 -11.60
CA PHE A 227 6.99 -2.69 -10.55
C PHE A 227 8.33 -2.19 -10.00
N ARG A 228 8.47 -0.87 -9.98
CA ARG A 228 9.61 -0.17 -9.41
C ARG A 228 9.11 0.62 -8.20
N PRO A 229 9.67 0.41 -7.02
CA PRO A 229 9.22 1.12 -5.83
C PRO A 229 9.55 2.61 -5.96
N TYR A 230 8.67 3.45 -5.43
CA TYR A 230 8.75 4.90 -5.56
C TYR A 230 8.36 5.58 -4.24
N ILE A 231 8.58 6.90 -4.18
CA ILE A 231 8.23 7.76 -3.05
C ILE A 231 7.37 8.90 -3.54
N THR A 232 6.30 9.19 -2.79
CA THR A 232 5.40 10.32 -3.04
C THR A 232 5.54 11.34 -1.92
N SER A 233 5.89 12.58 -2.25
CA SER A 233 6.06 13.67 -1.29
C SER A 233 4.77 14.47 -1.09
N PHE A 234 4.50 14.82 0.16
CA PHE A 234 3.38 15.65 0.59
C PHE A 234 3.96 16.89 1.28
N PRO A 235 4.07 18.02 0.57
CA PRO A 235 4.80 19.18 1.08
C PRO A 235 4.06 19.86 2.22
N VAL A 236 4.83 20.47 3.14
CA VAL A 236 4.29 21.37 4.16
C VAL A 236 3.60 22.56 3.49
N PRO A 237 2.34 22.90 3.86
CA PRO A 237 1.64 24.03 3.27
C PRO A 237 2.37 25.36 3.49
N LYS A 238 2.27 26.25 2.50
CA LYS A 238 2.89 27.57 2.56
C LYS A 238 2.43 28.35 3.80
N GLY A 239 3.41 28.78 4.61
CA GLY A 239 3.18 29.57 5.82
C GLY A 239 3.09 28.75 7.11
N VAL A 240 3.16 27.42 7.01
CA VAL A 240 3.39 26.53 8.14
C VAL A 240 4.90 26.36 8.34
N GLU A 241 5.35 26.32 9.59
CA GLU A 241 6.75 26.08 9.94
C GLU A 241 7.10 24.61 9.74
N VAL A 242 8.23 24.35 9.09
CA VAL A 242 8.73 22.99 8.87
C VAL A 242 9.39 22.50 10.16
N LYS A 243 8.96 21.34 10.66
CA LYS A 243 9.43 20.70 11.89
C LYS A 243 10.44 19.57 11.65
N GLY A 244 10.39 18.93 10.49
CA GLY A 244 11.17 17.72 10.18
C GLY A 244 10.47 16.90 9.09
N ALA A 245 10.86 15.64 8.93
CA ALA A 245 10.28 14.74 7.94
C ALA A 245 9.75 13.44 8.54
N VAL A 246 8.70 12.89 7.90
CA VAL A 246 8.12 11.59 8.26
C VAL A 246 7.95 10.74 7.01
N LEU A 247 8.58 9.56 7.00
CA LEU A 247 8.41 8.56 5.96
C LEU A 247 7.36 7.55 6.41
N ILE A 248 6.33 7.39 5.60
CA ILE A 248 5.11 6.66 5.91
C ILE A 248 5.06 5.40 5.07
N CYS A 249 5.01 4.24 5.72
CA CYS A 249 4.84 2.95 5.10
C CYS A 249 3.43 2.42 5.37
N PRO A 250 2.54 2.43 4.35
CA PRO A 250 1.22 1.81 4.47
C PRO A 250 1.32 0.33 4.83
N GLY A 251 0.26 -0.21 5.42
CA GLY A 251 0.06 -1.63 5.68
C GLY A 251 -0.52 -2.37 4.47
N GLY A 252 -1.16 -3.51 4.73
CA GLY A 252 -1.69 -4.40 3.68
C GLY A 252 -1.03 -5.77 3.61
N ALA A 253 -0.52 -6.27 4.75
CA ALA A 253 -0.01 -7.64 4.93
C ALA A 253 1.10 -8.08 3.96
N PHE A 254 1.84 -7.13 3.36
CA PHE A 254 2.78 -7.37 2.25
C PHE A 254 2.12 -7.99 1.00
N GLN A 255 0.81 -7.82 0.86
CA GLN A 255 0.01 -8.27 -0.28
C GLN A 255 -0.48 -7.12 -1.13
N PHE A 256 -0.75 -5.97 -0.51
CA PHE A 256 -1.11 -4.70 -1.11
C PHE A 256 -0.60 -3.56 -0.22
N ARG A 257 -0.78 -2.30 -0.65
CA ARG A 257 -0.53 -1.07 0.14
C ARG A 257 -1.87 -0.38 0.41
N SER A 258 -2.22 -0.15 1.67
CA SER A 258 -3.46 0.55 2.05
C SER A 258 -3.28 2.08 1.97
N GLU A 259 -3.03 2.59 0.76
CA GLU A 259 -2.57 3.96 0.53
C GLU A 259 -3.47 5.04 1.12
N GLN A 260 -4.80 4.92 1.02
CA GLN A 260 -5.67 6.04 1.39
C GLN A 260 -5.77 6.24 2.92
N PRO A 261 -6.27 5.29 3.74
CA PRO A 261 -6.40 5.54 5.18
C PRO A 261 -5.06 5.52 5.93
N GLU A 262 -4.00 4.92 5.38
CA GLU A 262 -2.72 4.71 6.09
C GLU A 262 -1.55 5.49 5.49
N GLY A 263 -1.66 5.93 4.23
CA GLY A 263 -0.63 6.70 3.52
C GLY A 263 -1.03 8.16 3.35
N ILE A 264 -1.92 8.43 2.39
CA ILE A 264 -2.32 9.77 1.92
C ILE A 264 -2.95 10.58 3.07
N ASP A 265 -3.99 10.05 3.73
CA ASP A 265 -4.72 10.79 4.78
C ASP A 265 -3.78 11.17 5.95
N VAL A 266 -2.84 10.28 6.26
CA VAL A 266 -1.84 10.48 7.32
C VAL A 266 -0.80 11.50 6.88
N ALA A 267 -0.31 11.41 5.63
CA ALA A 267 0.67 12.33 5.08
C ALA A 267 0.09 13.76 5.02
N GLU A 268 -1.14 13.93 4.56
CA GLU A 268 -1.81 15.23 4.52
C GLU A 268 -1.98 15.81 5.93
N ALA A 269 -2.41 15.00 6.89
CA ALA A 269 -2.59 15.41 8.28
C ALA A 269 -1.26 15.85 8.94
N LEU A 270 -0.18 15.10 8.72
CA LEU A 270 1.15 15.45 9.24
C LEU A 270 1.76 16.66 8.52
N SER A 271 1.56 16.78 7.21
CA SER A 271 2.03 17.95 6.46
C SER A 271 1.33 19.23 6.89
N ALA A 272 0.03 19.17 7.21
CA ALA A 272 -0.69 20.29 7.82
C ALA A 272 -0.13 20.70 9.19
N LEU A 273 0.53 19.78 9.91
CA LEU A 273 1.17 20.02 11.20
C LEU A 273 2.65 20.45 11.09
N GLY A 274 3.20 20.53 9.88
CA GLY A 274 4.56 21.02 9.63
C GLY A 274 5.61 19.96 9.30
N TYR A 275 5.22 18.70 9.05
CA TYR A 275 6.18 17.67 8.63
C TYR A 275 6.24 17.55 7.10
N GLN A 276 7.45 17.47 6.54
CA GLN A 276 7.59 17.02 5.16
C GLN A 276 7.28 15.52 5.15
N SER A 277 6.10 15.15 4.63
CA SER A 277 5.62 13.77 4.69
C SER A 277 5.89 13.06 3.38
N PHE A 278 6.26 11.77 3.46
CA PHE A 278 6.59 10.98 2.29
C PHE A 278 5.96 9.60 2.38
N VAL A 279 5.08 9.25 1.46
CA VAL A 279 4.54 7.88 1.37
C VAL A 279 5.50 7.03 0.54
N VAL A 280 5.87 5.86 1.06
CA VAL A 280 6.83 4.95 0.43
C VAL A 280 6.10 3.74 -0.15
N ASP A 281 6.12 3.63 -1.47
CA ASP A 281 5.56 2.51 -2.21
C ASP A 281 6.61 1.42 -2.37
N TYR A 282 6.85 0.71 -1.27
CA TYR A 282 7.88 -0.33 -1.14
C TYR A 282 7.47 -1.64 -1.81
N ARG A 283 8.43 -2.47 -2.22
CA ARG A 283 8.15 -3.78 -2.84
C ARG A 283 7.41 -4.74 -1.91
N LEU A 284 6.35 -5.36 -2.42
CA LEU A 284 5.53 -6.37 -1.72
C LEU A 284 5.92 -7.78 -2.12
N ARG A 285 5.20 -8.80 -1.63
CA ARG A 285 5.36 -10.17 -2.12
C ARG A 285 5.18 -10.21 -3.65
N PRO A 286 6.00 -11.00 -4.37
CA PRO A 286 6.83 -12.09 -3.84
C PRO A 286 8.17 -11.67 -3.24
N TYR A 287 8.55 -10.39 -3.32
CA TYR A 287 9.76 -9.90 -2.67
C TYR A 287 9.70 -10.09 -1.15
N THR A 288 10.87 -10.26 -0.57
CA THR A 288 11.09 -10.42 0.86
C THR A 288 10.93 -9.09 1.61
N GLN A 289 10.73 -9.17 2.93
CA GLN A 289 10.68 -7.98 3.78
C GLN A 289 11.99 -7.20 3.75
N GLN A 290 13.13 -7.88 3.60
CA GLN A 290 14.44 -7.26 3.45
C GLN A 290 14.53 -6.41 2.17
N GLU A 291 13.99 -6.90 1.06
CA GLU A 291 13.98 -6.16 -0.21
C GLU A 291 13.14 -4.88 -0.09
N GLY A 292 11.95 -4.96 0.51
CA GLY A 292 11.16 -3.76 0.81
C GLY A 292 11.82 -2.82 1.83
N ALA A 293 12.53 -3.36 2.82
CA ALA A 293 13.19 -2.55 3.86
C ALA A 293 14.35 -1.72 3.29
N LEU A 294 15.03 -2.23 2.26
CA LEU A 294 16.00 -1.46 1.49
C LEU A 294 15.35 -0.31 0.73
N ASP A 295 14.11 -0.47 0.26
CA ASP A 295 13.37 0.62 -0.39
C ASP A 295 13.12 1.77 0.62
N LEU A 296 12.69 1.46 1.85
CA LEU A 296 12.56 2.45 2.91
C LEU A 296 13.91 3.07 3.32
N ALA A 297 14.97 2.27 3.47
CA ALA A 297 16.31 2.79 3.77
C ALA A 297 16.78 3.77 2.68
N ARG A 298 16.49 3.46 1.42
CA ARG A 298 16.78 4.32 0.27
C ARG A 298 16.01 5.63 0.31
N ALA A 299 14.73 5.58 0.68
CA ALA A 299 13.90 6.77 0.89
C ALA A 299 14.47 7.68 2.00
N VAL A 300 14.89 7.12 3.14
CA VAL A 300 15.53 7.91 4.22
C VAL A 300 16.78 8.61 3.73
N ARG A 301 17.65 7.90 2.99
CA ARG A 301 18.87 8.46 2.40
C ARG A 301 18.59 9.64 1.50
N PHE A 302 17.59 9.49 0.63
CA PHE A 302 17.16 10.55 -0.28
C PHE A 302 16.66 11.80 0.47
N VAL A 303 15.77 11.62 1.44
CA VAL A 303 15.24 12.75 2.23
C VAL A 303 16.39 13.43 2.99
N ARG A 304 17.28 12.66 3.60
CA ARG A 304 18.45 13.17 4.32
C ARG A 304 19.43 13.93 3.42
N SER A 305 19.66 13.47 2.18
CA SER A 305 20.58 14.14 1.25
C SER A 305 20.04 15.47 0.73
N HIS A 306 18.72 15.68 0.79
CA HIS A 306 18.04 16.90 0.35
C HIS A 306 17.46 17.70 1.54
N ALA A 307 17.94 17.46 2.76
CA ALA A 307 17.42 18.08 3.97
C ALA A 307 17.36 19.62 3.89
N ASP A 308 18.43 20.24 3.37
CA ASP A 308 18.50 21.70 3.15
C ASP A 308 17.40 22.20 2.20
N GLU A 309 17.11 21.47 1.13
CA GLU A 309 16.08 21.83 0.13
C GLU A 309 14.68 21.68 0.70
N TYR A 310 14.45 20.63 1.51
CA TYR A 310 13.20 20.42 2.24
C TYR A 310 13.04 21.31 3.47
N SER A 311 14.05 22.09 3.84
CA SER A 311 14.09 22.92 5.06
C SER A 311 13.90 22.13 6.35
N ILE A 312 14.45 20.92 6.41
CA ILE A 312 14.47 20.04 7.59
C ILE A 312 15.89 19.92 8.14
N ASP A 313 16.04 19.66 9.44
CA ASP A 313 17.32 19.19 9.97
C ASP A 313 17.55 17.73 9.48
N PRO A 314 18.73 17.36 8.94
CA PRO A 314 19.00 15.99 8.53
C PRO A 314 18.96 14.96 9.68
N GLN A 315 18.89 15.40 10.94
CA GLN A 315 18.67 14.56 12.12
C GLN A 315 17.19 14.40 12.46
N ASP A 316 16.30 15.22 11.92
CA ASP A 316 14.86 15.22 12.24
C ASP A 316 14.05 14.47 11.18
N ILE A 317 14.38 13.19 11.01
CA ILE A 317 13.74 12.28 10.06
C ILE A 317 13.18 11.09 10.83
N ALA A 318 11.86 10.93 10.82
CA ALA A 318 11.18 9.77 11.40
C ALA A 318 10.71 8.80 10.32
N VAL A 319 10.60 7.53 10.70
CA VAL A 319 9.88 6.53 9.92
C VAL A 319 8.64 6.11 10.69
N MET A 320 7.55 5.82 9.99
CA MET A 320 6.36 5.25 10.61
C MET A 320 5.72 4.24 9.68
N GLY A 321 5.04 3.26 10.27
CA GLY A 321 4.29 2.32 9.47
C GLY A 321 3.11 1.70 10.17
N PHE A 322 2.19 1.23 9.33
CA PHE A 322 0.89 0.72 9.72
C PHE A 322 0.86 -0.79 9.48
N SER A 323 0.51 -1.58 10.50
CA SER A 323 0.46 -3.05 10.36
C SER A 323 1.75 -3.62 9.71
N ALA A 324 1.68 -4.15 8.49
CA ALA A 324 2.83 -4.61 7.72
C ALA A 324 3.89 -3.52 7.45
N GLY A 325 3.50 -2.27 7.23
CA GLY A 325 4.45 -1.16 7.05
C GLY A 325 5.24 -0.84 8.32
N GLY A 326 4.67 -1.08 9.51
CA GLY A 326 5.42 -0.97 10.76
C GLY A 326 6.43 -2.11 10.93
N ILE A 327 6.08 -3.32 10.48
CA ILE A 327 7.02 -4.45 10.39
C ILE A 327 8.16 -4.11 9.42
N LEU A 328 7.84 -3.48 8.28
CA LEU A 328 8.84 -3.00 7.32
C LEU A 328 9.80 -1.98 7.96
N SER A 329 9.24 -1.00 8.68
CA SER A 329 10.02 0.00 9.42
C SER A 329 10.95 -0.66 10.43
N GLY A 330 10.45 -1.66 11.15
CA GLY A 330 11.25 -2.45 12.08
C GLY A 330 12.37 -3.26 11.40
N GLU A 331 12.09 -3.89 10.25
CA GLU A 331 13.08 -4.64 9.49
C GLU A 331 14.20 -3.73 8.96
N MET A 332 13.86 -2.52 8.51
CA MET A 332 14.81 -1.49 8.11
C MET A 332 15.67 -1.06 9.30
N LEU A 333 15.07 -0.70 10.44
CA LEU A 333 15.81 -0.24 11.61
C LEU A 333 16.73 -1.32 12.21
N LEU A 334 16.35 -2.60 12.12
CA LEU A 334 17.15 -3.70 12.67
C LEU A 334 18.32 -4.11 11.75
N ASN A 335 18.21 -3.91 10.44
CA ASN A 335 19.13 -4.54 9.48
C ASN A 335 19.74 -3.59 8.44
N PHE A 336 19.12 -2.45 8.16
CA PHE A 336 19.43 -1.59 7.01
C PHE A 336 19.52 -0.09 7.35
N ASP A 337 19.52 0.28 8.63
CA ASP A 337 19.80 1.64 9.10
C ASP A 337 21.29 2.01 8.91
N GLY A 338 21.64 3.27 9.21
CA GLY A 338 23.00 3.77 9.04
C GLY A 338 23.56 3.59 7.63
N ASP A 339 24.83 3.21 7.57
CA ASP A 339 25.59 3.07 6.32
C ASP A 339 25.52 1.65 5.71
N VAL A 340 24.50 0.84 6.04
CA VAL A 340 24.40 -0.53 5.53
C VAL A 340 24.13 -0.53 4.02
N SER A 341 25.10 -1.01 3.24
CA SER A 341 24.97 -1.06 1.78
C SER A 341 23.95 -2.11 1.32
N PRO A 342 23.12 -1.83 0.29
CA PRO A 342 22.25 -2.82 -0.31
C PRO A 342 22.99 -4.03 -0.91
N SER A 343 24.28 -3.89 -1.22
CA SER A 343 25.14 -4.99 -1.66
C SER A 343 25.30 -6.11 -0.62
N THR A 344 24.93 -5.85 0.65
CA THR A 344 24.87 -6.89 1.69
C THR A 344 23.76 -7.92 1.44
N LEU A 345 22.67 -7.48 0.80
CA LEU A 345 21.58 -8.35 0.37
C LEU A 345 21.82 -8.86 -1.07
N ASP A 346 22.12 -7.97 -2.01
CA ASP A 346 22.33 -8.32 -3.42
C ASP A 346 23.71 -7.87 -3.92
N PRO A 347 24.69 -8.78 -4.04
CA PRO A 347 26.02 -8.46 -4.57
C PRO A 347 26.06 -7.92 -6.00
N LYS A 348 24.97 -8.04 -6.77
CA LYS A 348 24.85 -7.49 -8.13
C LYS A 348 24.44 -6.02 -8.16
N TYR A 349 23.90 -5.50 -7.06
CA TYR A 349 23.55 -4.10 -6.89
C TYR A 349 24.73 -3.19 -7.23
N GLN A 350 24.48 -2.12 -7.99
CA GLN A 350 25.47 -1.10 -8.33
C GLN A 350 25.26 0.13 -7.44
N PRO A 351 26.19 0.43 -6.50
CA PRO A 351 26.05 1.58 -5.62
C PRO A 351 26.13 2.92 -6.34
N ASP A 352 25.48 3.93 -5.77
CA ASP A 352 25.54 5.33 -6.20
C ASP A 352 25.79 6.29 -5.01
N GLY A 353 25.63 7.60 -5.25
CA GLY A 353 25.95 8.63 -4.26
C GLY A 353 25.14 8.52 -2.96
N LEU A 354 23.89 8.06 -3.03
CA LEU A 354 23.02 7.99 -1.86
C LEU A 354 23.44 6.87 -0.88
N ASP A 355 24.19 5.85 -1.32
CA ASP A 355 24.70 4.80 -0.42
C ASP A 355 25.76 5.30 0.57
N SER A 356 26.26 6.52 0.39
CA SER A 356 27.15 7.19 1.34
C SER A 356 26.39 7.99 2.41
N ILE A 357 25.06 8.04 2.32
CA ILE A 357 24.18 8.75 3.25
C ILE A 357 23.63 7.75 4.26
N SER A 358 23.55 8.16 5.53
CA SER A 358 22.97 7.34 6.59
C SER A 358 21.46 7.15 6.39
N ALA A 359 20.99 5.91 6.59
CA ALA A 359 19.58 5.56 6.65
C ALA A 359 19.02 5.56 8.09
N ASP A 360 19.72 6.16 9.06
CA ASP A 360 19.21 6.29 10.44
C ASP A 360 17.89 7.07 10.46
N ALA A 361 17.02 6.75 11.41
CA ALA A 361 15.83 7.55 11.73
C ALA A 361 15.90 8.00 13.19
N ALA A 362 15.44 9.21 13.48
CA ALA A 362 15.41 9.75 14.84
C ALA A 362 14.23 9.24 15.68
N ALA A 363 13.18 8.74 15.03
CA ALA A 363 11.99 8.22 15.69
C ALA A 363 11.30 7.16 14.83
N CYS A 364 10.55 6.26 15.49
CA CYS A 364 9.73 5.25 14.85
C CYS A 364 8.26 5.32 15.30
N GLY A 365 7.32 5.38 14.37
CA GLY A 365 5.89 5.21 14.64
C GLY A 365 5.42 3.79 14.31
N MET A 366 5.00 3.03 15.32
CA MET A 366 4.39 1.70 15.20
C MET A 366 2.88 1.79 15.36
N ILE A 367 2.15 1.94 14.26
CA ILE A 367 0.70 2.08 14.27
C ILE A 367 0.06 0.71 14.00
N TYR A 368 -0.62 0.16 15.01
CA TYR A 368 -1.12 -1.22 15.11
C TYR A 368 -0.11 -2.23 14.54
N SER A 369 1.14 -2.08 14.96
CA SER A 369 2.27 -2.86 14.48
C SER A 369 3.26 -3.17 15.60
N PHE A 370 4.32 -3.90 15.24
CA PHE A 370 5.38 -4.37 16.13
C PHE A 370 6.66 -4.64 15.32
N TYR A 371 7.80 -4.66 16.00
CA TYR A 371 9.00 -5.30 15.44
C TYR A 371 8.77 -6.81 15.34
N GLY A 372 9.12 -7.44 14.22
CA GLY A 372 8.96 -8.88 14.06
C GLY A 372 8.69 -9.31 12.63
N ARG A 373 7.78 -10.27 12.46
CA ARG A 373 7.37 -10.80 11.15
C ARG A 373 5.86 -10.80 11.05
N LEU A 374 5.34 -11.01 9.85
CA LEU A 374 3.89 -11.01 9.64
C LEU A 374 3.19 -11.93 10.66
N SER A 375 2.22 -11.35 11.38
CA SER A 375 1.43 -11.99 12.45
C SER A 375 2.17 -12.39 13.73
N PHE A 376 3.46 -12.07 13.87
CA PHE A 376 4.27 -12.42 15.04
C PHE A 376 5.22 -11.28 15.46
N GLY A 377 4.87 -10.60 16.55
CA GLY A 377 5.74 -9.63 17.22
C GLY A 377 6.89 -10.31 17.95
N THR A 378 8.12 -9.85 17.75
CA THR A 378 9.26 -10.36 18.51
C THR A 378 9.18 -9.89 19.96
N THR A 379 9.56 -10.77 20.88
CA THR A 379 9.76 -10.43 22.30
C THR A 379 11.23 -10.62 22.72
N ASP A 380 12.11 -10.82 21.73
CA ASP A 380 13.54 -10.97 21.95
C ASP A 380 14.19 -9.59 22.20
N ALA A 381 14.31 -9.23 23.48
CA ALA A 381 14.92 -7.96 23.88
C ALA A 381 16.42 -7.86 23.52
N GLU A 382 17.15 -8.99 23.38
CA GLU A 382 18.55 -8.94 22.93
C GLU A 382 18.64 -8.59 21.45
N LEU A 383 17.75 -9.16 20.63
CA LEU A 383 17.62 -8.78 19.23
C LEU A 383 17.30 -7.29 19.10
N LEU A 384 16.28 -6.80 19.80
CA LEU A 384 15.88 -5.39 19.74
C LEU A 384 17.01 -4.46 20.23
N ARG A 385 17.73 -4.85 21.30
CA ARG A 385 18.87 -4.08 21.80
C ARG A 385 20.02 -4.02 20.81
N SER A 386 20.23 -5.09 20.05
CA SER A 386 21.28 -5.15 19.03
C SER A 386 21.07 -4.16 17.89
N GLY A 387 19.81 -3.75 17.64
CA GLY A 387 19.45 -2.79 16.61
C GLY A 387 19.60 -1.33 17.00
N ASN A 388 19.91 -0.99 18.26
CA ASN A 388 20.04 0.40 18.73
C ASN A 388 18.86 1.30 18.27
N LEU A 389 17.65 0.77 18.42
CA LEU A 389 16.43 1.36 17.86
C LEU A 389 16.17 2.78 18.39
N PRO A 390 15.64 3.69 17.55
CA PRO A 390 15.28 5.04 17.98
C PRO A 390 14.08 5.02 18.94
N PRO A 391 13.76 6.13 19.62
CA PRO A 391 12.49 6.29 20.32
C PRO A 391 11.30 5.82 19.46
N THR A 392 10.41 5.04 20.07
CA THR A 392 9.30 4.39 19.36
C THR A 392 7.96 4.73 19.99
N PHE A 393 7.04 5.25 19.18
CA PHE A 393 5.65 5.51 19.53
C PHE A 393 4.78 4.33 19.07
N TYR A 394 4.12 3.66 20.01
CA TYR A 394 3.17 2.61 19.71
C TYR A 394 1.74 3.14 19.82
N CYS A 395 0.94 2.98 18.77
CA CYS A 395 -0.48 3.32 18.79
C CYS A 395 -1.32 2.11 18.38
N TYR A 396 -2.27 1.66 19.19
CA TYR A 396 -3.05 0.45 18.87
C TYR A 396 -4.46 0.47 19.46
N GLY A 397 -5.38 -0.19 18.75
CA GLY A 397 -6.77 -0.30 19.16
C GLY A 397 -7.02 -1.43 20.15
N ALA A 398 -7.85 -1.18 21.16
CA ALA A 398 -8.16 -2.19 22.19
C ALA A 398 -9.00 -3.39 21.68
N ARG A 399 -9.61 -3.30 20.48
CA ARG A 399 -10.31 -4.41 19.82
C ARG A 399 -9.48 -5.11 18.75
N ASP A 400 -8.21 -4.74 18.62
CA ASP A 400 -7.32 -5.36 17.64
C ASP A 400 -7.01 -6.82 18.00
N PRO A 401 -7.13 -7.79 17.07
CA PRO A 401 -6.79 -9.19 17.34
C PRO A 401 -5.32 -9.40 17.73
N PHE A 402 -4.43 -8.47 17.41
CA PHE A 402 -3.00 -8.50 17.78
C PHE A 402 -2.67 -7.69 19.04
N TYR A 403 -3.67 -7.17 19.74
CA TYR A 403 -3.50 -6.27 20.89
C TYR A 403 -2.44 -6.75 21.91
N GLU A 404 -2.53 -8.00 22.36
CA GLU A 404 -1.57 -8.58 23.31
C GLU A 404 -0.14 -8.66 22.75
N GLN A 405 0.02 -8.81 21.43
CA GLN A 405 1.34 -8.81 20.80
C GLN A 405 1.95 -7.42 20.75
N PHE A 406 1.14 -6.36 20.56
CA PHE A 406 1.65 -4.99 20.63
C PHE A 406 2.16 -4.66 22.03
N LEU A 407 1.42 -5.05 23.07
CA LEU A 407 1.84 -4.87 24.46
C LEU A 407 3.16 -5.60 24.73
N ALA A 408 3.24 -6.88 24.37
CA ALA A 408 4.44 -7.69 24.59
C ALA A 408 5.65 -7.18 23.80
N ASN A 409 5.46 -6.68 22.57
CA ASN A 409 6.54 -6.11 21.78
C ASN A 409 7.02 -4.76 22.34
N ALA A 410 6.11 -3.90 22.77
CA ALA A 410 6.46 -2.63 23.40
C ALA A 410 7.19 -2.83 24.74
N ASP A 411 6.79 -3.85 25.53
CA ASP A 411 7.52 -4.26 26.73
C ASP A 411 8.94 -4.74 26.39
N ALA A 412 9.08 -5.59 25.38
CA ALA A 412 10.40 -6.08 24.95
C ALA A 412 11.30 -4.96 24.40
N ALA A 413 10.75 -3.98 23.69
CA ALA A 413 11.48 -2.81 23.22
C ALA A 413 11.96 -1.94 24.40
N GLN A 414 11.10 -1.72 25.40
CA GLN A 414 11.48 -1.00 26.60
C GLN A 414 12.55 -1.76 27.42
N ASP A 415 12.44 -3.08 27.54
CA ASP A 415 13.46 -3.94 28.16
C ASP A 415 14.80 -3.92 27.38
N ALA A 416 14.74 -3.73 26.07
CA ALA A 416 15.90 -3.52 25.22
C ALA A 416 16.59 -2.16 25.45
N GLY A 417 15.93 -1.23 26.13
CA GLY A 417 16.44 0.11 26.43
C GLY A 417 15.93 1.19 25.47
N VAL A 418 14.93 0.89 24.64
CA VAL A 418 14.28 1.85 23.74
C VAL A 418 13.40 2.80 24.55
N LEU A 419 13.41 4.09 24.21
CA LEU A 419 12.42 5.04 24.73
C LEU A 419 11.08 4.75 24.07
N VAL A 420 10.10 4.28 24.85
CA VAL A 420 8.79 3.86 24.35
C VAL A 420 7.69 4.78 24.85
N GLU A 421 6.91 5.33 23.92
CA GLU A 421 5.63 6.01 24.18
C GLU A 421 4.48 5.11 23.71
N ARG A 422 3.35 5.09 24.43
CA ARG A 422 2.22 4.19 24.11
C ARG A 422 0.89 4.92 24.16
N LEU A 423 0.12 4.79 23.10
CA LEU A 423 -1.26 5.24 23.02
C LEU A 423 -2.20 4.08 22.68
N GLN A 424 -3.05 3.71 23.63
CA GLN A 424 -4.15 2.79 23.37
C GLN A 424 -5.39 3.58 22.96
N LEU A 425 -6.04 3.15 21.88
CA LEU A 425 -7.33 3.69 21.45
C LEU A 425 -8.47 2.75 21.85
N ASP A 426 -9.26 3.19 22.81
CA ASP A 426 -10.39 2.41 23.33
C ASP A 426 -11.43 2.14 22.24
N GLY A 427 -11.83 0.88 22.10
CA GLY A 427 -12.85 0.47 21.13
C GLY A 427 -12.41 0.51 19.67
N MET A 428 -11.18 0.89 19.33
CA MET A 428 -10.72 0.89 17.94
C MET A 428 -10.29 -0.53 17.48
N PRO A 429 -10.62 -0.93 16.24
CA PRO A 429 -10.16 -2.18 15.64
C PRO A 429 -8.74 -2.04 15.04
N HIS A 430 -8.22 -3.10 14.42
CA HIS A 430 -7.07 -3.00 13.52
C HIS A 430 -7.41 -2.14 12.29
N GLY A 431 -6.42 -1.49 11.69
CA GLY A 431 -6.62 -0.79 10.40
C GLY A 431 -7.42 0.51 10.53
N PHE A 432 -7.27 1.24 11.64
CA PHE A 432 -7.97 2.51 11.84
C PHE A 432 -7.40 3.68 11.05
N GLY A 433 -6.21 3.53 10.43
CA GLY A 433 -5.59 4.57 9.61
C GLY A 433 -5.43 5.91 10.34
N ALA A 434 -5.85 7.00 9.70
CA ALA A 434 -5.87 8.35 10.28
C ALA A 434 -6.98 8.57 11.34
N SER A 435 -7.90 7.63 11.54
CA SER A 435 -9.00 7.76 12.50
C SER A 435 -8.53 7.56 13.96
N GLY A 436 -9.33 8.04 14.91
CA GLY A 436 -9.09 7.82 16.34
C GLY A 436 -8.24 8.89 17.04
N ASP A 437 -8.01 10.04 16.38
CA ASP A 437 -7.44 11.26 16.96
C ASP A 437 -6.07 11.07 17.64
N TRP A 438 -5.27 10.13 17.13
CA TRP A 438 -3.92 9.84 17.66
C TRP A 438 -2.86 10.78 17.10
N ILE A 439 -3.08 11.36 15.92
CA ILE A 439 -2.11 12.20 15.20
C ILE A 439 -1.65 13.41 16.03
N PRO A 440 -2.51 14.16 16.75
CA PRO A 440 -2.05 15.25 17.61
C PRO A 440 -1.13 14.78 18.75
N THR A 441 -1.38 13.59 19.29
CA THR A 441 -0.53 13.01 20.35
C THR A 441 0.83 12.59 19.78
N TYR A 442 0.83 12.01 18.58
CA TYR A 442 2.06 11.70 17.86
C TYR A 442 2.88 12.95 17.52
N ASP A 443 2.26 14.03 17.05
CA ASP A 443 2.92 15.31 16.77
C ASP A 443 3.60 15.90 18.00
N MET A 444 2.91 15.90 19.15
CA MET A 444 3.48 16.37 20.41
C MET A 444 4.73 15.57 20.79
N TRP A 445 4.64 14.24 20.76
CA TRP A 445 5.75 13.36 21.08
C TRP A 445 6.92 13.54 20.11
N LEU A 446 6.66 13.56 18.80
CA LEU A 446 7.69 13.66 17.78
C LEU A 446 8.40 15.01 17.82
N SER A 447 7.65 16.10 18.03
CA SER A 447 8.22 17.44 18.19
C SER A 447 9.20 17.50 19.37
N GLU A 448 8.91 16.83 20.48
CA GLU A 448 9.83 16.76 21.63
C GLU A 448 11.12 16.00 21.31
N ILE A 449 11.04 14.92 20.51
CA ILE A 449 12.20 14.17 20.05
C ILE A 449 13.08 15.04 19.14
N PHE A 450 12.50 15.68 18.12
CA PHE A 450 13.25 16.54 17.19
C PHE A 450 13.89 17.75 17.89
N MET A 451 13.20 18.37 18.85
CA MET A 451 13.78 19.46 19.67
C MET A 451 14.95 19.02 20.57
N SER A 452 15.13 17.71 20.78
CA SER A 452 16.17 17.15 21.67
C SER A 452 17.42 16.67 20.92
N ASN A 453 17.40 16.66 19.59
CA ASN A 453 18.54 16.35 18.72
C ASN A 453 19.53 17.53 18.65
#